data_AF-A0A6C0AJJ4-F1
#
_entry.id   AF-A0A6C0AJJ4-F1
#
_cell.length_a   1.000
_cell.length_b   1.000
_cell.length_c   1.000
_cell.angle_alpha   90.00
_cell.angle_beta   90.00
_cell.angle_gamma   90.00
#
_symmetry.space_group_name_H-M   'P 1'
#
loop_
_entity.id
_entity.type
_entity.pdbx_description
1 polymer ?
#
loop_
_entity_poly.entity_id
_entity_poly.type
_entity_poly.pdbx_seq_one_letter_code
_entity_poly.pdbx_strand_id
1 'polypeptide(L)'
;MLVPSFTAPLLRRPETLLQLITETPGDMADAALMMLTSSATNDYLEKIGAEAIGARHLSAKLGADGVMPDGTEVEIKPRKSKTPNATSCGVVNDDTPMKLKKSVESDPLLVVINATPESRINWAVVTRFKYWNNARYAKIVKNLGITASDGWTWSLAELPSEPSEITACLNDLVSRHQPQRYVRSSDLHLSVLLGIPREDRNIWVHPDVARGSLPKVIQQLL
;
A
#
# COMPACT_ATOMS: atom_id res chain seq x y z
N MET A 1 -6.04 5.38 -17.40
CA MET A 1 -4.91 6.22 -16.94
C MET A 1 -3.73 5.29 -16.71
N LEU A 2 -2.58 5.57 -17.32
CA LEU A 2 -1.40 4.69 -17.28
C LEU A 2 -0.77 4.66 -15.88
N VAL A 3 -0.25 3.51 -15.48
CA VAL A 3 0.51 3.36 -14.22
C VAL A 3 1.90 4.00 -14.39
N PRO A 4 2.33 4.89 -13.47
CA PRO A 4 3.58 5.61 -13.60
C PRO A 4 4.80 4.69 -13.46
N SER A 5 5.92 5.10 -14.05
CA SER A 5 7.22 4.46 -13.82
C SER A 5 7.91 5.06 -12.61
N PHE A 6 8.77 4.26 -11.98
CA PHE A 6 9.55 4.70 -10.84
C PHE A 6 10.79 5.51 -11.24
N THR A 7 11.03 6.58 -10.49
CA THR A 7 12.29 7.34 -10.52
C THR A 7 13.30 6.67 -9.59
N ALA A 8 14.11 5.76 -10.14
CA ALA A 8 15.05 4.94 -9.36
C ALA A 8 15.99 5.71 -8.40
N PRO A 9 16.50 6.91 -8.72
CA PRO A 9 17.29 7.70 -7.76
C PRO A 9 16.52 8.08 -6.48
N LEU A 10 15.20 8.30 -6.56
CA LEU A 10 14.38 8.63 -5.39
C LEU A 10 14.23 7.43 -4.46
N LEU A 11 14.04 6.22 -5.02
CA LEU A 11 13.95 4.99 -4.24
C LEU A 11 15.27 4.60 -3.55
N ARG A 12 16.41 5.03 -4.09
CA ARG A 12 17.75 4.79 -3.52
C ARG A 12 18.22 5.86 -2.54
N ARG A 13 17.45 6.95 -2.37
CA ARG A 13 17.79 8.05 -1.45
C ARG A 13 18.08 7.60 -0.01
N PRO A 14 17.35 6.62 0.59
CA PRO A 14 17.68 6.14 1.93
C PRO A 14 19.11 5.59 2.04
N GLU A 15 19.59 4.88 1.03
CA GLU A 15 20.94 4.29 1.04
C GLU A 15 22.02 5.35 0.97
N THR A 16 21.85 6.36 0.11
CA THR A 16 22.78 7.48 0.01
C THR A 16 22.89 8.21 1.35
N LEU A 17 21.77 8.38 2.07
CA LEU A 17 21.80 8.96 3.41
C LEU A 17 22.55 8.06 4.41
N LEU A 18 22.33 6.74 4.38
CA LEU A 18 23.06 5.80 5.24
C LEU A 18 24.58 5.82 4.97
N GLN A 19 24.99 5.92 3.70
CA GLN A 19 26.39 6.04 3.32
C GLN A 19 27.00 7.33 3.87
N LEU A 20 26.34 8.47 3.68
CA LEU A 20 26.78 9.77 4.21
C LEU A 20 26.91 9.77 5.75
N ILE A 21 25.97 9.14 6.45
CA ILE A 21 26.01 8.95 7.92
C ILE A 21 27.25 8.16 8.32
N THR A 22 27.57 7.10 7.58
CA THR A 22 28.72 6.22 7.87
C THR A 22 30.05 6.93 7.61
N GLU A 23 30.12 7.74 6.55
CA GLU A 23 31.32 8.50 6.15
C GLU A 23 31.57 9.72 7.03
N THR A 24 30.54 10.28 7.68
CA THR A 24 30.64 11.49 8.51
C THR A 24 30.03 11.28 9.91
N PRO A 25 30.61 10.40 10.75
CA PRO A 25 30.06 10.10 12.06
C PRO A 25 30.16 11.34 12.98
N GLY A 26 29.00 11.86 13.39
CA GLY A 26 28.85 12.99 14.30
C GLY A 26 27.39 13.15 14.71
N ASP A 27 27.06 14.13 15.55
CA ASP A 27 25.71 14.28 16.13
C ASP A 27 24.58 14.37 15.09
N MET A 28 24.87 14.97 13.92
CA MET A 28 23.93 15.06 12.79
C MET A 28 23.68 13.69 12.13
N ALA A 29 24.68 12.82 12.10
CA ALA A 29 24.60 11.49 11.54
C ALA A 29 23.78 10.55 12.42
N ASP A 30 23.95 10.65 13.75
CA ASP A 30 23.13 9.95 14.72
C ASP A 30 21.67 10.42 14.70
N ALA A 31 21.43 11.73 14.56
CA ALA A 31 20.08 12.28 14.38
C ALA A 31 19.42 11.76 13.09
N ALA A 32 20.14 11.72 11.98
CA ALA A 32 19.66 11.17 10.71
C ALA A 32 19.39 9.66 10.80
N LEU A 33 20.23 8.90 11.51
CA LEU A 33 20.03 7.47 11.76
C LEU A 33 18.81 7.22 12.67
N MET A 34 18.62 8.04 13.72
CA MET A 34 17.41 8.00 14.55
C MET A 34 16.15 8.29 13.71
N MET A 35 16.21 9.24 12.77
CA MET A 35 15.09 9.49 11.85
C MET A 35 14.80 8.28 10.95
N LEU A 36 15.82 7.56 10.48
CA LEU A 36 15.69 6.38 9.61
C LEU A 36 15.35 5.07 10.37
N THR A 37 15.45 5.07 11.69
CA THR A 37 15.18 3.88 12.52
C THR A 37 13.95 4.04 13.43
N SER A 38 13.45 5.26 13.62
CA SER A 38 12.24 5.55 14.40
C SER A 38 10.94 5.15 13.70
N SER A 39 9.81 5.24 14.43
CA SER A 39 8.48 5.10 13.83
C SER A 39 8.20 6.14 12.74
N ALA A 40 8.84 7.32 12.79
CA ALA A 40 8.75 8.37 11.79
C ALA A 40 9.39 7.99 10.44
N THR A 41 10.04 6.83 10.34
CA THR A 41 10.59 6.39 9.05
C THR A 41 9.53 5.84 8.10
N ASN A 42 8.37 5.40 8.59
CA ASN A 42 7.28 5.03 7.69
C ASN A 42 6.81 6.26 6.91
N ASP A 43 6.62 7.40 7.58
CA ASP A 43 6.31 8.69 6.97
C ASP A 43 7.39 9.08 5.93
N TYR A 44 8.67 8.80 6.22
CA TYR A 44 9.75 9.05 5.28
C TYR A 44 9.68 8.16 4.03
N LEU A 45 9.38 6.86 4.21
CA LEU A 45 9.18 5.93 3.09
C LEU A 45 7.91 6.25 2.30
N GLU A 46 6.85 6.73 2.94
CA GLU A 46 5.62 7.22 2.31
C GLU A 46 5.91 8.42 1.41
N LYS A 47 6.68 9.39 1.91
CA LYS A 47 7.16 10.52 1.12
C LYS A 47 7.98 10.07 -0.08
N ILE A 48 8.96 9.18 0.11
CA ILE A 48 9.76 8.65 -1.00
C ILE A 48 8.87 7.92 -2.00
N GLY A 49 7.91 7.11 -1.54
CA GLY A 49 7.00 6.37 -2.41
C GLY A 49 6.14 7.27 -3.29
N ALA A 50 5.60 8.35 -2.72
CA ALA A 50 4.86 9.37 -3.45
C ALA A 50 5.76 10.04 -4.50
N GLU A 51 6.89 10.60 -4.06
CA GLU A 51 7.81 11.34 -4.94
C GLU A 51 8.37 10.45 -6.06
N ALA A 52 8.65 9.18 -5.78
CA ALA A 52 9.23 8.24 -6.73
C ALA A 52 8.37 7.98 -7.96
N ILE A 53 7.06 8.21 -7.88
CA ILE A 53 6.13 8.09 -9.01
C ILE A 53 5.69 9.46 -9.58
N GLY A 54 6.29 10.55 -9.11
CA GLY A 54 5.96 11.92 -9.51
C GLY A 54 4.78 12.54 -8.76
N ALA A 55 4.32 11.93 -7.66
CA ALA A 55 3.27 12.50 -6.82
C ALA A 55 3.84 13.53 -5.84
N ARG A 56 3.02 14.52 -5.48
CA ARG A 56 3.30 15.41 -4.35
C ARG A 56 2.83 14.72 -3.06
N HIS A 57 3.75 14.50 -2.13
CA HIS A 57 3.43 13.97 -0.80
C HIS A 57 2.53 14.92 0.01
N LEU A 58 1.60 14.36 0.78
CA LEU A 58 0.68 15.08 1.66
C LEU A 58 0.99 14.73 3.12
N SER A 59 1.06 15.74 3.99
CA SER A 59 1.35 15.53 5.43
C SER A 59 0.10 15.27 6.28
N ALA A 60 -1.07 15.08 5.66
CA ALA A 60 -2.32 14.91 6.37
C ALA A 60 -2.40 13.48 6.95
N LYS A 61 -2.57 13.36 8.28
CA LYS A 61 -2.69 12.06 8.97
C LYS A 61 -3.90 11.22 8.55
N LEU A 62 -4.90 11.86 7.93
CA LEU A 62 -6.14 11.23 7.49
C LEU A 62 -6.35 11.59 6.02
N GLY A 63 -6.11 10.64 5.12
CA GLY A 63 -6.26 10.87 3.69
C GLY A 63 -5.24 10.07 2.89
N ALA A 64 -5.14 10.40 1.60
CA ALA A 64 -4.10 9.87 0.74
C ALA A 64 -2.72 10.40 1.18
N ASP A 65 -1.70 9.57 1.01
CA ASP A 65 -0.31 9.89 1.35
C ASP A 65 0.33 10.79 0.26
N GLY A 66 -0.25 10.85 -0.93
CA GLY A 66 0.18 11.72 -2.02
C GLY A 66 -0.91 12.03 -3.05
N VAL A 67 -0.61 12.94 -3.96
CA VAL A 67 -1.49 13.30 -5.09
C VAL A 67 -0.68 13.50 -6.37
N MET A 68 -1.15 12.91 -7.46
CA MET A 68 -0.60 13.10 -8.81
C MET A 68 -0.95 14.49 -9.37
N PRO A 69 -0.24 15.01 -10.39
CA PRO A 69 -0.57 16.30 -11.00
C PRO A 69 -2.00 16.40 -11.56
N ASP A 70 -2.60 15.27 -11.94
CA ASP A 70 -3.99 15.19 -12.43
C ASP A 70 -5.05 15.06 -11.31
N GLY A 71 -4.63 15.09 -10.05
CA GLY A 71 -5.50 14.97 -8.88
C GLY A 71 -5.71 13.54 -8.39
N THR A 72 -5.12 12.52 -9.03
CA THR A 72 -5.24 11.12 -8.57
C THR A 72 -4.61 10.95 -7.19
N GLU A 73 -5.39 10.43 -6.23
CA GLU A 73 -4.92 10.09 -4.89
C GLU A 73 -3.91 8.93 -4.95
N VAL A 74 -2.91 8.96 -4.06
CA VAL A 74 -1.88 7.93 -3.92
C VAL A 74 -1.83 7.45 -2.47
N GLU A 75 -1.93 6.15 -2.27
CA GLU A 75 -1.74 5.46 -1.00
C GLU A 75 -0.39 4.74 -1.03
N ILE A 76 0.49 5.04 -0.07
CA ILE A 76 1.77 4.36 0.08
C ILE A 76 1.65 3.39 1.27
N LYS A 77 2.16 2.17 1.08
CA LYS A 77 2.17 1.13 2.11
C LYS A 77 3.59 0.58 2.26
N PRO A 78 4.40 1.18 3.15
CA PRO A 78 5.73 0.68 3.44
C PRO A 78 5.66 -0.58 4.32
N ARG A 79 6.59 -1.50 4.09
CA ARG A 79 6.79 -2.69 4.90
C ARG A 79 8.28 -2.89 5.15
N LYS A 80 8.73 -2.58 6.36
CA LYS A 80 10.06 -2.94 6.83
C LYS A 80 10.13 -4.44 7.13
N SER A 81 11.13 -5.11 6.58
CA SER A 81 11.38 -6.55 6.74
C SER A 81 12.89 -6.80 6.78
N LYS A 82 13.33 -7.74 7.62
CA LYS A 82 14.74 -8.17 7.66
C LYS A 82 15.19 -8.81 6.33
N THR A 83 14.23 -9.30 5.54
CA THR A 83 14.47 -10.00 4.27
C THR A 83 13.58 -9.46 3.15
N PRO A 84 14.06 -9.49 1.89
CA PRO A 84 13.28 -9.03 0.74
C PRO A 84 12.08 -9.95 0.41
N ASN A 85 12.05 -11.18 0.92
CA ASN A 85 11.09 -12.23 0.59
C ASN A 85 9.70 -12.16 1.29
N ALA A 86 9.34 -11.02 1.88
CA ALA A 86 8.05 -10.87 2.56
C ALA A 86 6.86 -11.12 1.60
N THR A 87 5.89 -11.92 2.04
CA THR A 87 4.71 -12.32 1.23
C THR A 87 3.51 -11.36 1.35
N SER A 88 3.44 -10.61 2.46
CA SER A 88 2.55 -9.46 2.64
C SER A 88 3.29 -8.21 2.18
N CYS A 89 2.63 -7.39 1.38
CA CYS A 89 3.23 -6.19 0.80
C CYS A 89 2.88 -4.92 1.60
N GLY A 90 1.71 -4.89 2.25
CA GLY A 90 1.30 -3.78 3.10
C GLY A 90 0.11 -4.15 3.97
N VAL A 91 -0.41 -3.20 4.75
CA VAL A 91 -1.61 -3.38 5.57
C VAL A 91 -2.49 -2.14 5.50
N VAL A 92 -3.81 -2.33 5.48
CA VAL A 92 -4.76 -1.27 5.79
C VAL A 92 -5.08 -1.35 7.27
N ASN A 93 -4.62 -0.37 8.04
CA ASN A 93 -4.92 -0.28 9.46
C ASN A 93 -6.36 0.20 9.66
N ASP A 94 -7.05 -0.36 10.64
CA ASP A 94 -8.44 -0.03 10.99
C ASP A 94 -9.34 0.02 9.75
N ASP A 95 -9.38 -1.10 9.02
CA ASP A 95 -10.13 -1.21 7.78
C ASP A 95 -11.64 -1.27 8.07
N THR A 96 -12.39 -0.36 7.47
CA THR A 96 -13.82 -0.13 7.74
C THR A 96 -14.61 -0.04 6.43
N PRO A 97 -15.94 -0.25 6.47
CA PRO A 97 -16.80 0.01 5.32
C PRO A 97 -16.59 1.38 4.68
N MET A 98 -16.38 2.42 5.49
CA MET A 98 -16.16 3.79 5.01
C MET A 98 -14.82 3.92 4.28
N LYS A 99 -13.75 3.28 4.77
CA LYS A 99 -12.45 3.26 4.07
C LYS A 99 -12.51 2.47 2.77
N LEU A 100 -13.21 1.33 2.76
CA LEU A 100 -13.44 0.56 1.54
C LEU A 100 -14.22 1.40 0.52
N LYS A 101 -15.33 2.01 0.96
CA LYS A 101 -16.15 2.87 0.11
C LYS A 101 -15.33 4.00 -0.50
N LYS A 102 -14.58 4.74 0.31
CA LYS A 102 -13.69 5.80 -0.19
C LYS A 102 -12.73 5.28 -1.27
N SER A 103 -12.06 4.14 -1.02
CA SER A 103 -11.08 3.59 -1.98
C SER A 103 -11.71 3.09 -3.28
N VAL A 104 -12.98 2.67 -3.25
CA VAL A 104 -13.73 2.29 -4.46
C VAL A 104 -14.10 3.53 -5.27
N GLU A 105 -14.51 4.61 -4.58
CA GLU A 105 -14.92 5.87 -5.21
C GLU A 105 -13.75 6.65 -5.80
N SER A 106 -12.59 6.69 -5.11
CA SER A 106 -11.42 7.46 -5.58
C SER A 106 -10.42 6.65 -6.42
N ASP A 107 -10.51 5.31 -6.42
CA ASP A 107 -9.58 4.37 -7.08
C ASP A 107 -8.10 4.82 -7.05
N PRO A 108 -7.53 5.00 -5.84
CA PRO A 108 -6.20 5.57 -5.70
C PRO A 108 -5.14 4.66 -6.31
N LEU A 109 -4.02 5.28 -6.70
CA LEU A 109 -2.80 4.51 -6.93
C LEU A 109 -2.33 3.92 -5.60
N LEU A 110 -1.87 2.68 -5.64
CA LEU A 110 -1.24 2.00 -4.53
C LEU A 110 0.25 1.85 -4.83
N VAL A 111 1.11 2.43 -3.99
CA VAL A 111 2.54 2.17 -3.99
C VAL A 111 2.89 1.30 -2.80
N VAL A 112 3.49 0.15 -3.06
CA VAL A 112 3.95 -0.76 -2.03
C VAL A 112 5.46 -0.79 -2.00
N ILE A 113 6.05 -0.64 -0.82
CA ILE A 113 7.50 -0.52 -0.65
C ILE A 113 7.97 -1.59 0.33
N ASN A 114 8.86 -2.48 -0.11
CA ASN A 114 9.60 -3.35 0.79
C ASN A 114 10.95 -2.71 1.11
N ALA A 115 11.20 -2.50 2.39
CA ALA A 115 12.45 -1.93 2.86
C ALA A 115 13.11 -2.80 3.93
N THR A 116 14.42 -2.68 4.10
CA THR A 116 15.14 -3.24 5.24
C THR A 116 14.80 -2.46 6.53
N PRO A 117 15.17 -2.95 7.73
CA PRO A 117 14.99 -2.18 8.97
C PRO A 117 15.67 -0.80 8.92
N GLU A 118 16.82 -0.71 8.23
CA GLU A 118 17.60 0.51 7.97
C GLU A 118 17.00 1.35 6.84
N SER A 119 15.88 0.93 6.25
CA SER A 119 15.10 1.66 5.25
C SER A 119 15.66 1.69 3.83
N ARG A 120 16.65 0.84 3.52
CA ARG A 120 17.00 0.52 2.13
C ARG A 120 15.80 -0.12 1.45
N ILE A 121 15.37 0.39 0.30
CA ILE A 121 14.26 -0.20 -0.46
C ILE A 121 14.79 -1.36 -1.32
N ASN A 122 14.26 -2.57 -1.12
CA ASN A 122 14.65 -3.73 -1.92
C ASN A 122 13.85 -3.83 -3.21
N TRP A 123 12.55 -3.51 -3.16
CA TRP A 123 11.65 -3.46 -4.31
C TRP A 123 10.45 -2.56 -4.02
N ALA A 124 9.82 -2.07 -5.08
CA ALA A 124 8.60 -1.28 -5.02
C ALA A 124 7.64 -1.69 -6.15
N VAL A 125 6.35 -1.59 -5.89
CA VAL A 125 5.30 -1.84 -6.88
C VAL A 125 4.34 -0.67 -6.89
N VAL A 126 3.96 -0.18 -8.06
CA VAL A 126 2.85 0.77 -8.22
C VAL A 126 1.76 0.14 -9.08
N THR A 127 0.52 0.24 -8.63
CA THR A 127 -0.68 -0.29 -9.29
C THR A 127 -1.93 0.45 -8.78
N ARG A 128 -3.13 -0.08 -8.98
CA ARG A 128 -4.39 0.46 -8.45
C ARG A 128 -4.82 -0.26 -7.18
N PHE A 129 -5.41 0.46 -6.25
CA PHE A 129 -5.87 -0.13 -4.99
C PHE A 129 -7.05 -1.09 -5.20
N LYS A 130 -7.84 -0.91 -6.26
CA LYS A 130 -9.05 -1.69 -6.54
C LYS A 130 -8.86 -3.21 -6.56
N TYR A 131 -7.68 -3.71 -6.93
CA TYR A 131 -7.43 -5.16 -7.00
C TYR A 131 -7.51 -5.86 -5.63
N TRP A 132 -7.47 -5.12 -4.52
CA TRP A 132 -7.63 -5.66 -3.16
C TRP A 132 -9.05 -5.49 -2.60
N ASN A 133 -9.97 -4.83 -3.30
CA ASN A 133 -11.27 -4.46 -2.74
C ASN A 133 -12.13 -5.67 -2.39
N ASN A 134 -12.14 -6.74 -3.20
CA ASN A 134 -12.91 -7.96 -2.87
C ASN A 134 -12.37 -8.64 -1.60
N ALA A 135 -11.05 -8.79 -1.48
CA ALA A 135 -10.45 -9.39 -0.29
C ALA A 135 -10.75 -8.57 0.98
N ARG A 136 -10.71 -7.23 0.88
CA ARG A 136 -11.08 -6.31 1.97
C ARG A 136 -12.56 -6.41 2.31
N TYR A 137 -13.42 -6.39 1.30
CA TYR A 137 -14.87 -6.53 1.43
C TYR A 137 -15.24 -7.81 2.20
N ALA A 138 -14.78 -8.97 1.74
CA ALA A 138 -15.07 -10.26 2.39
C ALA A 138 -14.63 -10.27 3.86
N LYS A 139 -13.46 -9.67 4.16
CA LYS A 139 -12.94 -9.56 5.53
C LYS A 139 -13.80 -8.63 6.40
N ILE A 140 -14.26 -7.51 5.85
CA ILE A 140 -15.15 -6.57 6.55
C ILE A 140 -16.50 -7.22 6.82
N VAL A 141 -17.15 -7.81 5.82
CA VAL A 141 -18.44 -8.53 5.96
C VAL A 141 -18.35 -9.59 7.04
N LYS A 142 -17.31 -10.43 7.00
CA LYS A 142 -17.04 -11.45 8.02
C LYS A 142 -16.88 -10.87 9.42
N ASN A 143 -16.11 -9.79 9.57
CA ASN A 143 -15.86 -9.19 10.89
C ASN A 143 -17.05 -8.42 11.46
N LEU A 144 -17.93 -7.91 10.60
CA LEU A 144 -19.22 -7.36 11.02
C LEU A 144 -20.21 -8.46 11.43
N GLY A 145 -19.89 -9.73 11.13
CA GLY A 145 -20.75 -10.87 11.43
C GLY A 145 -21.99 -10.94 10.55
N ILE A 146 -21.93 -10.35 9.34
CA ILE A 146 -23.05 -10.30 8.41
C ILE A 146 -23.24 -11.70 7.80
N THR A 147 -24.48 -12.19 7.84
CA THR A 147 -24.89 -13.47 7.28
C THR A 147 -26.08 -13.32 6.34
N ALA A 148 -26.32 -14.32 5.49
CA ALA A 148 -27.51 -14.34 4.62
C ALA A 148 -28.84 -14.28 5.41
N SER A 149 -28.86 -14.85 6.62
CA SER A 149 -30.02 -14.80 7.52
C SER A 149 -30.35 -13.40 8.05
N ASP A 150 -29.43 -12.44 7.96
CA ASP A 150 -29.64 -11.06 8.44
C ASP A 150 -30.33 -10.15 7.40
N GLY A 151 -30.93 -10.76 6.37
CA GLY A 151 -31.49 -10.04 5.22
C GLY A 151 -30.43 -9.41 4.32
N TRP A 152 -29.17 -9.88 4.39
CA TRP A 152 -28.11 -9.43 3.49
C TRP A 152 -28.31 -10.04 2.10
N THR A 153 -28.57 -9.20 1.12
CA THR A 153 -28.87 -9.60 -0.26
C THR A 153 -27.66 -9.60 -1.19
N TRP A 154 -26.56 -8.97 -0.76
CA TRP A 154 -25.31 -8.93 -1.52
C TRP A 154 -24.48 -10.20 -1.29
N SER A 155 -23.53 -10.48 -2.18
CA SER A 155 -22.57 -11.58 -1.97
C SER A 155 -21.79 -11.40 -0.68
N LEU A 156 -21.48 -12.49 0.04
CA LEU A 156 -20.64 -12.42 1.25
C LEU A 156 -19.14 -12.34 0.94
N ALA A 157 -18.74 -12.70 -0.29
CA ALA A 157 -17.34 -12.86 -0.67
C ALA A 157 -16.85 -11.79 -1.65
N GLU A 158 -17.75 -11.22 -2.46
CA GLU A 158 -17.37 -10.36 -3.57
C GLU A 158 -18.26 -9.12 -3.63
N LEU A 159 -17.66 -7.99 -4.03
CA LEU A 159 -18.43 -6.83 -4.41
C LEU A 159 -19.19 -7.13 -5.72
N PRO A 160 -20.37 -6.52 -5.92
CA PRO A 160 -21.05 -6.58 -7.21
C PRO A 160 -20.19 -5.93 -8.30
N SER A 161 -20.47 -6.26 -9.56
CA SER A 161 -19.72 -5.75 -10.73
C SER A 161 -20.28 -4.44 -11.28
N GLU A 162 -21.58 -4.19 -11.13
CA GLU A 162 -22.25 -3.02 -11.69
C GLU A 162 -22.02 -1.78 -10.80
N PRO A 163 -21.59 -0.62 -11.37
CA PRO A 163 -21.28 0.57 -10.58
C PRO A 163 -22.41 1.04 -9.65
N SER A 164 -23.66 1.00 -10.12
CA SER A 164 -24.83 1.38 -9.32
C SER A 164 -25.07 0.42 -8.14
N GLU A 165 -24.85 -0.88 -8.36
CA GLU A 165 -24.95 -1.91 -7.32
C GLU A 165 -23.82 -1.82 -6.31
N ILE A 166 -22.59 -1.48 -6.77
CA ILE A 166 -21.44 -1.25 -5.89
C ILE A 166 -21.75 -0.14 -4.90
N THR A 167 -22.27 1.00 -5.37
CA THR A 167 -22.64 2.11 -4.50
C THR A 167 -23.72 1.71 -3.49
N ALA A 168 -24.75 1.00 -3.94
CA ALA A 168 -25.82 0.52 -3.05
C ALA A 168 -25.29 -0.45 -1.99
N CYS A 169 -24.51 -1.46 -2.39
CA CYS A 169 -23.90 -2.44 -1.49
C CYS A 169 -23.01 -1.78 -0.44
N LEU A 170 -22.17 -0.82 -0.84
CA LEU A 170 -21.27 -0.12 0.09
C LEU A 170 -22.04 0.78 1.06
N ASN A 171 -23.13 1.42 0.63
CA ASN A 171 -24.00 2.18 1.51
C ASN A 171 -24.68 1.28 2.56
N ASP A 172 -25.19 0.13 2.14
CA ASP A 172 -25.77 -0.87 3.04
C ASP A 172 -24.71 -1.38 4.04
N LEU A 173 -23.50 -1.68 3.56
CA LEU A 173 -22.40 -2.12 4.41
C LEU A 173 -22.01 -1.07 5.46
N VAL A 174 -22.00 0.21 5.07
CA VAL A 174 -21.75 1.33 5.99
C VAL A 174 -22.86 1.43 7.04
N SER A 175 -24.13 1.27 6.65
CA SER A 175 -25.27 1.30 7.59
C SER A 175 -25.22 0.21 8.65
N ARG A 176 -24.57 -0.93 8.33
CA ARG A 176 -24.38 -2.07 9.24
C ARG A 176 -23.15 -1.90 10.15
N HIS A 177 -22.33 -0.88 9.93
CA HIS A 177 -21.15 -0.63 10.74
C HIS A 177 -21.53 -0.16 12.14
N GLN A 178 -21.03 -0.87 13.16
CA GLN A 178 -21.14 -0.43 14.55
C GLN A 178 -19.86 0.29 14.96
N PRO A 179 -19.95 1.39 15.73
CA PRO A 179 -18.78 2.03 16.31
C PRO A 179 -17.88 1.00 17.02
N GLN A 180 -16.56 1.10 16.83
CA GLN A 180 -15.54 0.21 17.41
C GLN A 180 -15.49 -1.24 16.86
N ARG A 181 -16.32 -1.62 15.88
CA ARG A 181 -16.14 -2.87 15.11
C ARG A 181 -15.35 -2.63 13.82
N TYR A 182 -14.03 -2.55 13.93
CA TYR A 182 -13.11 -2.41 12.81
C TYR A 182 -12.29 -3.68 12.57
N VAL A 183 -11.86 -3.89 11.33
CA VAL A 183 -10.82 -4.88 11.04
C VAL A 183 -9.49 -4.28 11.45
N ARG A 184 -8.89 -4.78 12.54
CA ARG A 184 -7.62 -4.24 13.09
C ARG A 184 -6.54 -4.06 12.02
N SER A 185 -6.43 -5.01 11.10
CA SER A 185 -5.58 -4.90 9.92
C SER A 185 -6.09 -5.76 8.76
N SER A 186 -6.12 -5.22 7.55
CA SER A 186 -6.29 -5.98 6.30
C SER A 186 -4.96 -6.11 5.59
N ASP A 187 -4.39 -7.32 5.57
CA ASP A 187 -3.14 -7.59 4.87
C ASP A 187 -3.33 -7.51 3.36
N LEU A 188 -2.47 -6.73 2.71
CA LEU A 188 -2.37 -6.66 1.26
C LEU A 188 -1.39 -7.75 0.83
N HIS A 189 -1.92 -8.86 0.31
CA HIS A 189 -1.10 -10.00 -0.13
C HIS A 189 -0.50 -9.77 -1.53
N LEU A 190 0.77 -10.15 -1.71
CA LEU A 190 1.44 -10.04 -3.01
C LEU A 190 0.79 -10.88 -4.10
N SER A 191 0.17 -12.02 -3.77
CA SER A 191 -0.42 -12.93 -4.77
C SER A 191 -1.45 -12.26 -5.67
N VAL A 192 -2.11 -11.20 -5.20
CA VAL A 192 -3.04 -10.38 -6.00
C VAL A 192 -2.36 -9.84 -7.25
N LEU A 193 -1.05 -9.51 -7.17
CA LEU A 193 -0.29 -8.96 -8.30
C LEU A 193 -0.27 -9.89 -9.51
N LEU A 194 -0.35 -11.22 -9.33
CA LEU A 194 -0.32 -12.19 -10.43
C LEU A 194 -1.54 -12.05 -11.36
N GLY A 195 -2.67 -11.58 -10.84
CA GLY A 195 -3.90 -11.37 -11.61
C GLY A 195 -4.02 -9.98 -12.25
N ILE A 196 -3.11 -9.05 -11.95
CA ILE A 196 -3.15 -7.69 -12.49
C ILE A 196 -2.61 -7.70 -13.93
N PRO A 197 -3.21 -6.97 -14.88
CA PRO A 197 -2.62 -6.78 -16.22
C PRO A 197 -1.22 -6.14 -16.14
N ARG A 198 -0.33 -6.42 -17.11
CA ARG A 198 1.05 -5.93 -17.05
C ARG A 198 1.10 -4.40 -17.15
N GLU A 199 0.23 -3.82 -17.95
CA GLU A 199 0.02 -2.40 -18.17
C GLU A 199 -0.52 -1.66 -16.92
N ASP A 200 -1.15 -2.40 -16.00
CA ASP A 200 -1.73 -1.88 -14.77
C ASP A 200 -0.81 -2.07 -13.56
N ARG A 201 0.46 -2.43 -13.78
CA ARG A 201 1.47 -2.49 -12.73
C ARG A 201 2.85 -2.08 -13.23
N ASN A 202 3.63 -1.47 -12.35
CA ASN A 202 5.05 -1.28 -12.55
C ASN A 202 5.80 -1.83 -11.33
N ILE A 203 6.90 -2.53 -11.57
CA ILE A 203 7.72 -3.14 -10.53
C ILE A 203 9.14 -2.62 -10.70
N TRP A 204 9.68 -2.06 -9.61
CA TRP A 204 11.08 -1.70 -9.51
C TRP A 204 11.77 -2.63 -8.50
N VAL A 205 12.98 -3.06 -8.84
CA VAL A 205 13.84 -3.86 -7.97
C VAL A 205 15.16 -3.16 -7.83
N HIS A 206 15.68 -3.13 -6.61
CA HIS A 206 16.99 -2.59 -6.32
C HIS A 206 18.08 -3.39 -7.08
N PRO A 207 19.03 -2.73 -7.77
CA PRO A 207 20.06 -3.42 -8.57
C PRO A 207 20.87 -4.48 -7.80
N ASP A 208 21.15 -4.23 -6.52
CA ASP A 208 21.94 -5.14 -5.67
C ASP A 208 21.13 -6.31 -5.08
N VAL A 209 19.81 -6.34 -5.31
CA VAL A 209 18.96 -7.42 -4.78
C VAL A 209 18.89 -8.56 -5.80
N ALA A 210 19.56 -9.67 -5.48
CA ALA A 210 19.54 -10.85 -6.31
C ALA A 210 18.12 -11.39 -6.51
N ARG A 211 17.75 -11.70 -7.76
CA ARG A 211 16.40 -12.19 -8.13
C ARG A 211 15.93 -13.35 -7.26
N GLY A 212 16.80 -14.32 -6.97
CA GLY A 212 16.46 -15.49 -6.14
C GLY A 212 16.07 -15.18 -4.70
N SER A 213 16.41 -13.98 -4.18
CA SER A 213 16.06 -13.54 -2.83
C SER A 213 14.69 -12.85 -2.74
N LEU A 214 14.10 -12.44 -3.87
CA LEU A 214 12.82 -11.75 -3.92
C LEU A 214 11.65 -12.70 -3.57
N PRO A 215 10.46 -12.17 -3.24
CA PRO A 215 9.27 -13.02 -3.11
C PRO A 215 8.97 -13.73 -4.43
N LYS A 216 8.54 -15.00 -4.40
CA LYS A 216 8.24 -15.79 -5.61
C LYS A 216 7.33 -15.06 -6.61
N VAL A 217 6.33 -14.33 -6.10
CA VAL A 217 5.44 -13.52 -6.93
C VAL A 217 6.20 -12.44 -7.70
N ILE A 218 7.06 -11.67 -7.03
CA ILE A 218 7.89 -10.66 -7.70
C ILE A 218 8.82 -11.32 -8.71
N GLN A 219 9.44 -12.45 -8.35
CA GLN A 219 10.29 -13.21 -9.29
C GLN A 219 9.57 -13.63 -10.57
N GLN A 220 8.29 -14.01 -10.48
CA GLN A 220 7.47 -14.43 -11.63
C GLN A 220 7.04 -13.27 -12.52
N LEU A 221 6.99 -12.05 -11.97
CA LEU A 221 6.50 -10.86 -12.65
C LEU A 221 7.61 -10.02 -13.31
N LEU A 222 8.88 -10.36 -13.08
CA LEU A 222 10.07 -9.77 -13.71
C LEU A 222 10.50 -10.57 -14.95
#